data_AF-A0AAD1VZ46-F1
#
_entry.id   AF-A0AAD1VZ46-F1
#
_cell.length_a   1.000
_cell.length_b   1.000
_cell.length_c   1.000
_cell.angle_alpha   90.00
_cell.angle_beta   90.00
_cell.angle_gamma   90.00
#
_symmetry.space_group_name_H-M   'P 1'
#
loop_
_entity.id
_entity.type
_entity.pdbx_description
1 polymer ?
#
loop_
_entity_poly.entity_id
_entity_poly.type
_entity_poly.pdbx_seq_one_letter_code
_entity_poly.pdbx_strand_id
1 'polypeptide(L)'
;MAHHGKELSEYLKKRIAALHKHGRGYKKIAKTLKLSCSTVGKTIQRFHTTGSSQNRPRHCGPKKLSARAQHHIQSLSLGNRHMSAASNAAEVEG
;
A
#
# COMPACT_ATOMS: atom_id res chain seq x y z
N MET A 1 -14.31 -14.42 -16.74
CA MET A 1 -12.83 -14.28 -16.75
C MET A 1 -12.49 -13.03 -15.94
N ALA A 2 -11.62 -13.10 -14.92
CA ALA A 2 -11.33 -11.96 -14.06
C ALA A 2 -10.47 -10.93 -14.79
N HIS A 3 -10.90 -9.67 -14.83
CA HIS A 3 -10.15 -8.58 -15.46
C HIS A 3 -8.76 -8.43 -14.80
N HIS A 4 -7.71 -8.65 -15.60
CA HIS A 4 -6.33 -8.48 -15.17
C HIS A 4 -6.12 -7.07 -14.60
N GLY A 5 -5.66 -6.99 -13.35
CA GLY A 5 -5.33 -5.73 -12.67
C GLY A 5 -6.37 -5.19 -11.69
N LYS A 6 -7.57 -5.77 -11.59
CA LYS A 6 -8.56 -5.34 -10.59
C LYS A 6 -8.36 -6.07 -9.27
N GLU A 7 -8.27 -5.31 -8.19
CA GLU A 7 -8.05 -5.85 -6.85
C GLU A 7 -9.27 -6.62 -6.34
N LEU A 8 -9.04 -7.64 -5.50
CA LEU A 8 -10.12 -8.38 -4.84
C LEU A 8 -10.82 -7.45 -3.84
N SER A 9 -12.15 -7.51 -3.76
CA SER A 9 -12.89 -6.77 -2.73
C SER A 9 -12.41 -7.14 -1.31
N GLU A 10 -12.40 -6.17 -0.41
CA GLU A 10 -12.02 -6.37 1.00
C GLU A 10 -12.86 -7.43 1.69
N TYR A 11 -14.16 -7.48 1.37
CA TYR A 11 -15.08 -8.50 1.88
C TYR A 11 -14.61 -9.92 1.54
N LEU A 12 -14.25 -10.18 0.28
CA LEU A 12 -13.78 -11.50 -0.14
C LEU A 12 -12.48 -11.88 0.53
N LYS A 13 -11.54 -10.94 0.74
CA LYS A 13 -10.29 -11.23 1.45
C LYS A 13 -10.52 -11.61 2.91
N LYS A 14 -11.37 -10.86 3.61
CA LYS A 14 -11.77 -11.18 4.99
C LYS A 14 -12.45 -12.54 5.06
N ARG A 15 -13.31 -12.86 4.09
CA ARG A 15 -13.99 -14.17 4.01
C ARG A 15 -13.00 -15.32 3.74
N ILE A 16 -11.99 -15.11 2.89
CA ILE A 16 -10.89 -16.07 2.70
C ILE A 16 -10.15 -16.31 4.03
N ALA A 17 -9.77 -15.24 4.73
CA ALA A 17 -9.04 -15.34 5.99
C ALA A 17 -9.86 -16.06 7.07
N ALA A 18 -11.17 -15.77 7.17
CA ALA A 18 -12.08 -16.45 8.10
C ALA A 18 -12.20 -17.94 7.78
N LEU A 19 -12.45 -18.31 6.52
CA LEU A 19 -12.56 -19.72 6.12
C LEU A 19 -11.26 -20.50 6.35
N HIS A 20 -10.11 -19.84 6.19
CA HIS A 20 -8.80 -20.42 6.52
C HIS A 20 -8.63 -20.62 8.03
N LYS A 21 -9.03 -19.65 8.86
CA LYS A 21 -9.05 -19.81 10.33
C LYS A 21 -9.94 -20.97 10.80
N HIS A 22 -11.03 -21.24 10.08
CA HIS A 22 -11.87 -22.42 10.31
C HIS A 22 -11.28 -23.74 9.77
N GLY A 23 -10.02 -23.76 9.32
CA GLY A 23 -9.33 -24.97 8.88
C GLY A 23 -9.72 -25.46 7.48
N ARG A 24 -10.39 -24.65 6.65
CA ARG A 24 -10.70 -25.05 5.27
C ARG A 24 -9.44 -24.97 4.39
N GLY A 25 -9.15 -26.06 3.68
CA GLY A 25 -8.03 -26.09 2.73
C GLY A 25 -8.22 -25.16 1.51
N TYR A 26 -7.10 -24.73 0.93
CA TYR A 26 -7.04 -23.76 -0.19
C TYR A 26 -7.99 -24.10 -1.35
N LYS A 27 -7.98 -25.35 -1.84
CA LYS A 27 -8.83 -25.81 -2.95
C LYS A 27 -10.33 -25.71 -2.62
N LYS A 28 -10.72 -25.99 -1.37
CA LYS A 28 -12.13 -25.91 -0.93
C LYS A 28 -12.60 -24.45 -0.87
N ILE A 29 -11.75 -23.55 -0.36
CA ILE A 29 -12.04 -22.10 -0.33
C ILE A 29 -12.18 -21.55 -1.76
N ALA A 30 -11.24 -21.91 -2.65
CA ALA A 30 -11.25 -21.50 -4.04
C ALA A 30 -12.55 -21.89 -4.75
N LYS A 31 -12.99 -23.16 -4.61
CA LYS A 31 -14.27 -23.63 -5.16
C LYS A 31 -15.47 -22.90 -4.56
N THR A 32 -15.49 -22.71 -3.24
CA THR A 32 -16.60 -22.05 -2.52
C THR A 32 -16.79 -20.60 -2.97
N LEU A 33 -15.68 -19.87 -3.15
CA LEU A 33 -15.69 -18.45 -3.51
C LEU A 33 -15.57 -18.20 -5.02
N LYS A 34 -15.51 -19.26 -5.84
CA LYS A 34 -15.28 -19.20 -7.29
C LYS A 34 -14.05 -18.37 -7.67
N LEU A 35 -12.96 -18.53 -6.90
CA LEU A 35 -11.68 -17.86 -7.10
C LEU A 35 -10.61 -18.86 -7.54
N SER A 36 -9.52 -18.34 -8.11
CA SER A 36 -8.35 -19.18 -8.39
C SER A 36 -7.65 -19.58 -7.10
N CYS A 37 -7.07 -20.78 -7.07
CA CYS A 37 -6.32 -21.27 -5.90
C CYS A 37 -5.11 -20.38 -5.57
N SER A 38 -4.47 -19.81 -6.59
CA SER A 38 -3.34 -18.89 -6.42
C SER A 38 -3.75 -17.56 -5.78
N THR A 39 -4.94 -17.04 -6.11
CA THR A 39 -5.50 -15.85 -5.44
C THR A 39 -5.72 -16.10 -3.95
N VAL A 40 -6.29 -17.26 -3.60
CA VAL A 40 -6.50 -17.66 -2.20
C VAL A 40 -5.16 -17.78 -1.46
N GLY A 41 -4.17 -18.47 -2.06
CA GLY A 41 -2.83 -18.62 -1.48
C GLY A 41 -2.13 -17.27 -1.25
N LYS A 42 -2.08 -16.40 -2.26
CA LYS A 42 -1.48 -15.06 -2.15
C LYS A 42 -2.16 -14.20 -1.08
N THR A 43 -3.48 -14.31 -0.94
CA THR A 43 -4.25 -13.58 0.08
C THR A 43 -3.89 -14.03 1.48
N ILE A 44 -3.82 -15.35 1.71
CA ILE A 44 -3.46 -15.93 3.01
C ILE A 44 -2.00 -15.62 3.35
N GLN A 45 -1.07 -15.80 2.41
CA GLN A 45 0.34 -15.45 2.60
C GLN A 45 0.51 -13.97 2.98
N ARG A 46 -0.20 -13.07 2.30
CA ARG A 46 -0.21 -11.64 2.64
C ARG A 46 -0.77 -11.38 4.03
N PHE A 47 -1.86 -12.06 4.40
CA PHE A 47 -2.45 -11.95 5.73
C PHE A 47 -1.48 -12.41 6.83
N HIS A 48 -0.73 -13.49 6.62
CA HIS A 48 0.29 -13.94 7.57
C HIS A 48 1.49 -12.99 7.69
N THR A 49 1.95 -12.41 6.58
CA THR A 49 3.12 -11.50 6.58
C THR A 49 2.80 -10.11 7.12
N THR A 50 1.60 -9.60 6.84
CA THR A 50 1.22 -8.21 7.14
C THR A 50 0.23 -8.08 8.30
N GLY A 51 -0.53 -9.14 8.61
CA GLY A 51 -1.65 -9.08 9.56
C GLY A 51 -2.90 -8.36 9.02
N SER A 52 -2.85 -7.80 7.81
CA SER A 52 -3.96 -7.04 7.21
C SER A 52 -4.38 -7.61 5.85
N SER A 53 -5.68 -7.48 5.57
CA SER A 53 -6.28 -7.79 4.26
C SER A 53 -6.37 -6.56 3.34
N GLN A 54 -6.08 -5.36 3.86
CA GLN A 54 -6.28 -4.12 3.12
C GLN A 54 -5.34 -4.00 1.92
N ASN A 55 -5.85 -3.39 0.84
CA ASN A 55 -5.01 -2.92 -0.26
C ASN A 55 -4.01 -1.89 0.25
N ARG A 56 -2.75 -2.08 -0.14
CA ARG A 56 -1.69 -1.11 0.14
C ARG A 56 -1.45 -0.28 -1.11
N PRO A 57 -1.17 1.02 -0.96
CA PRO A 57 -0.67 1.79 -2.10
C PRO A 57 0.55 1.08 -2.66
N ARG A 58 0.70 1.13 -3.99
CA ARG A 58 1.92 0.62 -4.63
C ARG A 58 3.10 1.37 -4.04
N HIS A 59 4.18 0.65 -3.78
CA HIS A 59 5.42 1.26 -3.32
C HIS A 59 5.93 2.21 -4.42
N CYS A 60 5.87 3.52 -4.17
CA CYS A 60 6.51 4.51 -5.03
C CYS A 60 8.03 4.50 -4.78
N GLY A 61 8.80 4.90 -5.79
CA GLY A 61 10.27 4.98 -5.67
C GLY A 61 10.76 5.89 -4.54
N PRO A 62 12.07 5.90 -4.25
CA PRO A 62 12.65 6.72 -3.20
C PRO A 62 12.35 8.20 -3.43
N LYS A 63 12.06 8.91 -2.34
CA LYS A 63 11.85 10.36 -2.36
C LYS A 63 13.17 11.06 -2.67
N LYS A 64 13.14 12.10 -3.51
CA LYS A 64 14.31 12.94 -3.82
C LYS A 64 14.79 13.76 -2.63
N LEU A 65 13.86 14.21 -1.79
CA LEU A 65 14.14 15.00 -0.60
C LEU A 65 14.00 14.17 0.66
N SER A 66 14.90 14.40 1.62
CA SER A 66 14.76 13.89 2.98
C SER A 66 13.63 14.61 3.71
N ALA A 67 13.06 13.97 4.76
CA ALA A 67 12.04 14.60 5.59
C ALA A 67 12.55 15.93 6.20
N ARG A 68 13.84 15.97 6.59
CA ARG A 68 14.48 17.16 7.14
C ARG A 68 14.52 18.31 6.14
N ALA A 69 15.00 18.05 4.92
CA ALA A 69 15.03 19.07 3.87
C ALA A 69 13.62 19.59 3.55
N GLN A 70 12.64 18.69 3.50
CA GLN A 70 11.24 19.07 3.26
C GLN A 70 10.68 19.97 4.38
N HIS A 71 10.95 19.65 5.65
CA HIS A 71 10.53 20.50 6.77
C HIS A 71 11.24 21.85 6.78
N HIS A 72 12.52 21.90 6.40
CA HIS A 72 13.26 23.16 6.31
C HIS A 72 12.68 24.09 5.24
N ILE A 73 12.42 23.56 4.04
CA ILE A 73 11.76 24.30 2.95
C ILE A 73 10.38 24.84 3.40
N GLN A 74 9.60 24.02 4.11
CA GLN A 74 8.30 24.45 4.65
C GLN A 74 8.46 25.59 5.65
N SER A 75 9.43 25.51 6.55
CA SER A 75 9.71 26.55 7.54
C SER A 75 10.10 27.87 6.87
N LEU A 76 11.00 27.85 5.89
CA LEU A 76 11.43 29.04 5.14
C LEU A 76 10.27 29.70 4.40
N SER A 77 9.44 28.88 3.73
CA SER A 77 8.28 29.36 2.97
C SER A 77 7.21 29.99 3.87
N LEU A 78 7.00 29.44 5.06
CA LEU A 78 6.06 29.99 6.04
C LEU A 78 6.59 31.25 6.73
N GLY A 79 7.90 31.30 7.01
CA GLY A 79 8.56 32.45 7.62
C GLY A 79 8.63 33.68 6.71
N ASN A 80 8.81 33.47 5.40
CA ASN A 80 8.78 34.55 4.42
C ASN A 80 8.02 34.13 3.16
N ARG A 81 6.76 34.53 3.08
CA ARG A 81 5.84 34.18 1.97
C ARG A 81 6.22 34.78 0.62
N HIS A 82 7.13 35.75 0.60
CA HIS A 82 7.66 36.35 -0.62
C HIS A 82 8.92 35.65 -1.14
N MET A 83 9.43 34.62 -0.44
CA MET A 83 10.59 33.88 -0.90
C MET A 83 10.29 33.07 -2.16
N SER A 84 11.18 33.21 -3.13
CA SER A 84 11.11 32.42 -4.36
C SER A 84 11.59 30.98 -4.10
N ALA A 85 11.12 30.04 -4.93
CA ALA A 85 11.57 28.66 -4.86
C ALA A 85 13.09 28.52 -5.09
N ALA A 86 13.68 29.37 -5.95
CA ALA A 86 15.12 29.37 -6.20
C ALA A 86 15.92 29.81 -4.97
N SER A 87 15.44 30.83 -4.26
CA SER A 87 16.03 31.29 -3.00
C SER A 87 15.96 30.19 -1.92
N ASN A 88 14.81 29.53 -1.78
CA ASN A 88 14.67 28.41 -0.86
C ASN A 88 15.59 27.22 -1.21
N ALA A 89 15.83 26.96 -2.49
CA ALA A 89 16.75 25.90 -2.91
C ALA A 89 18.21 26.23 -2.55
N ALA A 90 18.64 27.48 -2.78
CA ALA A 90 19.97 27.94 -2.41
C ALA A 90 20.25 27.79 -0.91
N GLU A 91 19.28 28.11 -0.05
CA GLU A 91 19.39 27.96 1.42
C GLU A 91 19.43 26.50 1.89
N VAL A 92 18.87 25.56 1.11
CA VAL A 92 18.80 24.14 1.48
C VAL A 92 20.03 23.36 0.97
N GLU A 93 20.65 23.83 -0.11
CA GLU A 93 21.85 23.25 -0.72
C GLU A 93 23.17 23.83 -0.20
N GLY A 94 23.13 25.04 0.39
CA GLY A 94 24.27 25.67 1.08
C GLY A 94 24.58 25.05 2.44
#